data_AF-A0A9D7V0Y3-F1
#
_entry.id   AF-A0A9D7V0Y3-F1
#
_cell.length_a   1.000
_cell.length_b   1.000
_cell.length_c   1.000
_cell.angle_alpha   90.00
_cell.angle_beta   90.00
_cell.angle_gamma   90.00
#
_symmetry.space_group_name_H-M   'P 1'
#
loop_
_entity.id
_entity.type
_entity.pdbx_description
1 polymer ?
#
loop_
_entity_poly.entity_id
_entity_poly.type
_entity_poly.pdbx_seq_one_letter_code
_entity_poly.pdbx_strand_id
1 'polypeptide(L)'
;MEVEEGETVAEPLFEAEGHVLTVNGQEVQVYEFADAPAAEEQVALVAPDGTSIGTTPVSVEATPHFYRQDNTIAFYAGEDAAVLAALEVVFGAPFAGGTAE
;
A
#
# COMPACT_ATOMS: atom_id res chain seq x y z
N MET A 1 -13.55 -14.29 -5.66
CA MET A 1 -12.40 -13.37 -5.55
C MET A 1 -11.19 -14.27 -5.61
N GLU A 2 -10.54 -14.30 -6.77
CA GLU A 2 -9.30 -15.05 -6.99
C GLU A 2 -8.15 -14.11 -6.61
N VAL A 3 -7.31 -14.55 -5.68
CA VAL A 3 -6.09 -13.84 -5.27
C VAL A 3 -4.95 -14.71 -5.76
N GLU A 4 -4.16 -14.21 -6.70
CA GLU A 4 -2.92 -14.85 -7.13
C GLU A 4 -1.76 -14.19 -6.39
N GLU A 5 -0.98 -14.98 -5.65
CA GLU A 5 0.25 -14.54 -4.97
C GLU A 5 1.30 -14.25 -6.05
N GLY A 6 1.58 -12.95 -6.27
CA GLY A 6 2.45 -12.48 -7.32
C GLY A 6 3.83 -12.08 -6.80
N GLU A 7 4.74 -12.03 -7.77
CA GLU A 7 6.15 -11.66 -7.76
C GLU A 7 6.62 -10.67 -6.67
N THR A 8 7.89 -10.79 -6.24
CA THR A 8 8.54 -9.83 -5.34
C THR A 8 8.53 -8.43 -5.96
N VAL A 9 8.25 -7.39 -5.17
CA VAL A 9 8.24 -6.00 -5.66
C VAL A 9 9.63 -5.61 -6.18
N ALA A 10 9.71 -5.21 -7.45
CA ALA A 10 10.98 -4.88 -8.12
C ALA A 10 11.66 -3.61 -7.58
N GLU A 11 10.85 -2.61 -7.19
CA GLU A 11 11.30 -1.36 -6.57
C GLU A 11 10.48 -1.10 -5.30
N PRO A 12 10.91 -1.63 -4.15
CA PRO A 12 10.12 -1.57 -2.93
C PRO A 12 10.03 -0.12 -2.43
N LEU A 13 8.82 0.30 -2.08
CA LEU A 13 8.54 1.62 -1.50
C LEU A 13 9.06 1.75 -0.07
N PHE A 14 9.26 0.61 0.61
CA PHE A 14 9.69 0.54 2.00
C PHE A 14 10.90 -0.36 2.14
N GLU A 15 11.64 -0.20 3.25
CA GLU A 15 12.77 -1.06 3.62
C GLU A 15 12.30 -2.42 4.18
N ALA A 16 11.37 -3.07 3.49
CA ALA A 16 10.80 -4.38 3.82
C ALA A 16 10.62 -5.21 2.56
N GLU A 17 10.52 -6.53 2.73
CA GLU A 17 10.19 -7.43 1.62
C GLU A 17 8.73 -7.18 1.20
N GLY A 18 8.56 -6.79 -0.06
CA GLY A 18 7.26 -6.52 -0.65
C GLY A 18 6.83 -7.63 -1.60
N HIS A 19 5.55 -7.96 -1.59
CA HIS A 19 4.90 -8.87 -2.51
C HIS A 19 3.83 -8.16 -3.31
N VAL A 20 3.67 -8.51 -4.58
CA VAL A 20 2.57 -7.99 -5.41
C VAL A 20 1.42 -9.00 -5.38
N LEU A 21 0.25 -8.58 -4.93
CA LEU A 21 -0.97 -9.35 -5.05
C LEU A 21 -1.77 -8.84 -6.23
N THR A 22 -2.30 -9.74 -7.05
CA THR A 22 -3.28 -9.36 -8.07
C THR A 22 -4.69 -9.54 -7.51
N VAL A 23 -5.41 -8.43 -7.38
CA VAL A 23 -6.80 -8.39 -6.90
C VAL A 23 -7.67 -7.82 -8.00
N ASN A 24 -8.58 -8.63 -8.56
CA ASN A 24 -9.42 -8.24 -9.71
C ASN A 24 -8.60 -7.72 -10.91
N GLY A 25 -7.40 -8.24 -11.14
CA GLY A 25 -6.52 -7.78 -12.22
C GLY A 25 -5.82 -6.45 -11.94
N GLN A 26 -5.84 -5.97 -10.69
CA GLN A 26 -5.10 -4.80 -10.23
C GLN A 26 -4.00 -5.22 -9.28
N GLU A 27 -2.87 -4.52 -9.34
CA GLU A 27 -1.70 -4.82 -8.51
C GLU A 27 -1.79 -4.08 -7.17
N VAL A 28 -1.67 -4.84 -6.09
CA VAL A 28 -1.58 -4.33 -4.72
C VAL A 28 -0.23 -4.76 -4.16
N GLN A 29 0.58 -3.81 -3.71
CA GLN A 29 1.87 -4.11 -3.10
C GLN A 29 1.68 -4.25 -1.59
N VAL A 30 2.12 -5.36 -1.02
CA VAL A 30 2.00 -5.66 0.41
C VAL A 30 3.38 -5.85 1.00
N TYR A 31 3.67 -5.13 2.07
CA TYR A 31 4.95 -5.12 2.76
C TYR A 31 4.75 -5.65 4.17
N GLU A 32 5.46 -6.73 4.51
CA GLU A 32 5.45 -7.29 5.86
C GLU A 32 6.73 -6.90 6.61
N PHE A 33 6.54 -6.28 7.77
CA PHE A 33 7.62 -5.86 8.65
C PHE A 33 7.83 -6.87 9.77
N ALA A 34 9.01 -6.83 10.38
CA ALA A 34 9.36 -7.72 11.49
C ALA A 34 8.36 -7.62 12.67
N ASP A 35 7.83 -6.42 12.93
CA ASP A 35 6.90 -6.13 14.00
C ASP A 35 6.11 -4.83 13.75
N ALA A 36 5.07 -4.61 14.56
CA ALA A 36 4.18 -3.46 14.42
C ALA A 36 4.86 -2.10 14.63
N PRO A 37 5.82 -1.94 15.57
CA PRO A 37 6.66 -0.75 15.66
C PRO A 37 7.43 -0.44 14.37
N ALA A 38 8.07 -1.44 13.75
CA ALA A 38 8.81 -1.22 12.50
C ALA A 38 7.90 -0.72 11.36
N ALA A 39 6.68 -1.24 11.25
CA ALA A 39 5.68 -0.73 10.30
C ALA A 39 5.25 0.70 10.64
N GLU A 40 5.11 1.03 11.93
CA GLU A 40 4.72 2.37 12.37
C GLU A 40 5.77 3.43 12.04
N GLU A 41 7.05 3.10 12.15
CA GLU A 41 8.15 3.97 11.74
C GLU A 41 8.07 4.34 10.26
N GLN A 42 7.70 3.38 9.39
CA GLN A 42 7.52 3.64 7.97
C GLN A 42 6.26 4.44 7.67
N VAL A 43 5.15 4.17 8.36
CA VAL A 43 3.92 4.96 8.23
C VAL A 43 4.16 6.42 8.58
N ALA A 44 4.99 6.71 9.58
CA ALA A 44 5.33 8.08 9.96
C ALA A 44 6.09 8.86 8.87
N LEU A 45 6.66 8.17 7.87
CA LEU A 45 7.34 8.79 6.73
C LEU A 45 6.39 9.12 5.59
N VAL A 46 5.24 8.45 5.49
CA VAL A 46 4.30 8.65 4.39
C VAL A 46 3.56 9.98 4.57
N ALA A 47 3.58 10.83 3.55
CA ALA A 47 2.81 12.07 3.55
C ALA A 47 1.30 11.78 3.63
N PRO A 48 0.49 12.64 4.26
CA PRO A 48 -0.96 12.41 4.39
C PRO A 48 -1.69 12.21 3.05
N ASP A 49 -1.20 12.82 1.97
CA ASP A 49 -1.70 12.67 0.60
C ASP A 49 -1.16 11.42 -0.14
N GLY A 50 -0.23 10.68 0.48
CA GLY A 50 0.38 9.48 -0.11
C GLY A 50 1.37 9.76 -1.25
N THR A 51 1.70 11.02 -1.54
CA THR A 51 2.54 11.39 -2.70
C THR A 51 4.04 11.29 -2.44
N SER A 52 4.45 11.09 -1.18
CA SER A 52 5.85 10.92 -0.80
C SER A 52 6.03 10.06 0.44
N ILE A 53 7.21 9.44 0.54
CA ILE A 53 7.69 8.69 1.69
C ILE A 53 9.02 9.32 2.11
N GLY A 54 9.01 10.04 3.23
CA GLY A 54 10.14 10.83 3.71
C GLY A 54 10.50 11.94 2.72
N THR A 55 11.64 11.79 2.05
CA THR A 55 12.09 12.74 1.01
C THR A 55 11.90 12.21 -0.42
N THR A 56 11.34 11.01 -0.56
CA THR A 56 11.23 10.30 -1.84
C THR A 56 9.81 10.44 -2.38
N PRO A 57 9.61 10.95 -3.62
CA PRO A 57 8.30 11.01 -4.22
C PRO A 57 7.80 9.62 -4.62
N VAL A 58 6.53 9.33 -4.36
CA VAL A 58 5.84 8.13 -4.85
C VAL A 58 5.45 8.38 -6.30
N SER A 59 6.16 7.75 -7.23
CA SER A 59 6.01 7.97 -8.67
C SER A 59 4.97 7.00 -9.26
N VAL A 60 3.69 7.32 -9.07
CA VAL A 60 2.57 6.57 -9.64
C VAL A 60 1.69 7.45 -10.52
N GLU A 61 1.10 6.87 -11.57
CA GLU A 61 0.20 7.58 -12.50
C GLU A 61 -1.27 7.55 -12.06
N ALA A 62 -1.55 7.08 -10.84
CA ALA A 62 -2.89 6.92 -10.29
C ALA A 62 -2.95 7.36 -8.83
N THR A 63 -4.16 7.50 -8.27
CA THR A 63 -4.37 7.90 -6.88
C THR A 63 -3.73 6.89 -5.92
N PRO A 64 -2.79 7.30 -5.05
CA PRO A 64 -2.20 6.39 -4.07
C PRO A 64 -3.15 6.17 -2.89
N HIS A 65 -3.16 4.94 -2.38
CA HIS A 65 -3.90 4.53 -1.19
C HIS A 65 -2.98 3.66 -0.32
N PHE A 66 -2.73 4.12 0.90
CA PHE A 66 -1.94 3.38 1.87
C PHE A 66 -2.79 2.90 3.04
N TYR A 67 -2.63 1.62 3.36
CA TYR A 67 -3.34 0.94 4.43
C TYR A 67 -2.34 0.29 5.40
N ARG A 68 -2.72 0.15 6.67
CA ARG A 68 -1.91 -0.55 7.67
C ARG A 68 -2.77 -1.43 8.54
N GLN A 69 -2.29 -2.64 8.81
CA GLN A 69 -2.79 -3.51 9.86
C GLN A 69 -1.60 -4.15 10.57
N ASP A 70 -1.48 -3.91 11.88
CA ASP A 70 -0.37 -4.40 12.70
C ASP A 70 1.03 -4.11 12.09
N ASN A 71 1.75 -5.15 11.67
CA ASN A 71 3.07 -5.11 11.06
C ASN A 71 3.05 -5.17 9.53
N THR A 72 1.90 -4.96 8.90
CA THR A 72 1.73 -5.02 7.44
C THR A 72 1.26 -3.68 6.89
N ILE A 73 1.88 -3.24 5.80
CA ILE A 73 1.46 -2.08 5.01
C ILE A 73 1.03 -2.54 3.63
N ALA A 74 -0.13 -2.10 3.16
CA ALA A 74 -0.57 -2.31 1.80
C ALA A 74 -0.61 -0.99 1.05
N PHE A 75 -0.17 -1.02 -0.21
CA PHE A 75 -0.16 0.08 -1.14
C PHE A 75 -0.94 -0.32 -2.39
N TYR A 76 -1.89 0.53 -2.77
CA TYR A 76 -2.62 0.42 -4.02
C TYR A 76 -2.64 1.77 -4.72
N ALA A 77 -2.32 1.79 -6.02
CA ALA A 77 -2.43 2.98 -6.85
C ALA A 77 -3.52 2.75 -7.90
N GLY A 78 -4.67 3.41 -7.74
CA GLY A 78 -5.82 3.21 -8.61
C GLY A 78 -7.14 3.63 -7.98
N GLU A 79 -8.23 3.46 -8.73
CA GLU A 79 -9.57 3.92 -8.34
C GLU A 79 -10.63 2.80 -8.45
N ASP A 80 -10.20 1.53 -8.60
CA ASP A 80 -11.14 0.42 -8.72
C ASP A 80 -11.90 0.22 -7.40
N ALA A 81 -13.19 0.48 -7.42
CA ALA A 81 -14.04 0.44 -6.24
C ALA A 81 -14.11 -0.96 -5.59
N ALA A 82 -13.96 -2.04 -6.35
CA ALA A 82 -13.98 -3.39 -5.79
C ALA A 82 -12.67 -3.70 -5.06
N VAL A 83 -11.54 -3.23 -5.57
CA VAL A 83 -10.24 -3.33 -4.90
C VAL A 83 -10.22 -2.48 -3.63
N LEU A 84 -10.63 -1.21 -3.72
CA LEU A 84 -10.70 -0.31 -2.57
C LEU A 84 -11.58 -0.89 -1.45
N ALA A 85 -12.79 -1.36 -1.80
CA ALA A 85 -13.68 -1.98 -0.82
C ALA A 85 -13.09 -3.26 -0.20
N ALA A 86 -12.39 -4.09 -0.99
CA ALA A 86 -11.74 -5.29 -0.46
C ALA A 86 -10.61 -4.94 0.51
N LEU A 87 -9.77 -3.94 0.18
CA LEU A 87 -8.71 -3.47 1.07
C LEU A 87 -9.26 -2.84 2.34
N GLU A 88 -10.33 -2.05 2.25
CA GLU A 88 -10.99 -1.46 3.41
C GLU A 88 -11.61 -2.50 4.35
N VAL A 89 -12.13 -3.62 3.81
CA VAL A 89 -12.64 -4.72 4.63
C VAL A 89 -11.52 -5.42 5.41
N VAL A 90 -10.33 -5.54 4.83
CA VAL A 90 -9.20 -6.24 5.44
C VAL A 90 -8.44 -5.34 6.41
N PHE A 91 -8.05 -4.15 5.96
CA PHE A 91 -7.16 -3.24 6.68
C PHE A 91 -7.89 -2.10 7.41
N GLY A 92 -9.14 -1.81 7.05
CA GLY A 92 -9.84 -0.60 7.46
C GLY A 92 -9.56 0.58 6.53
N ALA A 93 -9.89 1.79 6.99
CA ALA A 93 -9.70 3.01 6.19
C ALA A 93 -8.21 3.24 5.85
N PRO A 94 -7.90 3.81 4.67
CA PRO A 94 -6.54 4.19 4.34
C PRO A 94 -6.05 5.26 5.34
N PHE A 95 -4.78 5.17 5.74
CA PHE A 95 -4.17 6.15 6.63
C PHE A 95 -3.56 7.34 5.87
N ALA A 96 -3.27 7.16 4.57
CA ALA A 96 -2.76 8.19 3.68
C ALA A 96 -3.24 7.98 2.24
N GLY A 97 -3.33 9.08 1.49
CA GLY A 97 -3.86 9.10 0.13
C GLY A 97 -5.38 9.16 0.07
N GLY A 98 -5.97 8.68 -1.03
CA GLY A 98 -7.43 8.66 -1.21
C GLY A 98 -8.07 9.92 -1.78
N THR A 99 -7.26 10.92 -2.14
CA THR A 99 -7.70 12.08 -2.92
C THR A 99 -6.66 12.37 -3.99
N ALA A 100 -7.04 12.27 -5.27
CA ALA A 100 -6.28 12.93 -6.32
C ALA A 100 -6.42 14.45 -6.11
N GLU A 101 -5.30 15.15 -5.93
CA GLU A 101 -5.28 16.62 -6.05
C GLU A 101 -5.57 17.07 -7.49
#